data_AF-A0A968A873-F1
#
_entry.id   AF-A0A968A873-F1
#
_cell.length_a   1.000
_cell.length_b   1.000
_cell.length_c   1.000
_cell.angle_alpha   90.00
_cell.angle_beta   90.00
_cell.angle_gamma   90.00
#
_symmetry.space_group_name_H-M   'P 1'
#
loop_
_entity.id
_entity.type
_entity.pdbx_description
1 polymer ?
#
loop_
_entity_poly.entity_id
_entity_poly.type
_entity_poly.pdbx_seq_one_letter_code
_entity_poly.pdbx_strand_id
1 'polypeptide(L)' 'AGVNFFDNAEAYADGEAETVMGKVIKRAGWKRSDLVISTKIFWGGKGPNDTGLSR' A
#
# COMPACT_ATOMS: atom_id res chain seq x y z
N ALA A 1 -20.35 -10.09 8.57
CA ALA A 1 -18.88 -10.08 8.66
C ALA A 1 -18.38 -8.83 7.92
N GLY A 2 -17.39 -8.13 8.47
CA GLY A 2 -16.80 -6.93 7.83
C GLY A 2 -15.39 -7.21 7.33
N VAL A 3 -15.02 -6.62 6.19
CA VAL A 3 -13.64 -6.64 5.68
C VAL A 3 -12.82 -5.61 6.47
N ASN A 4 -11.72 -6.04 7.06
CA ASN A 4 -10.76 -5.16 7.75
C ASN A 4 -9.32 -5.27 7.21
N PHE A 5 -9.06 -6.20 6.30
CA PHE A 5 -7.75 -6.42 5.69
C PHE A 5 -7.69 -5.80 4.29
N PHE A 6 -6.74 -4.91 4.07
CA PHE A 6 -6.49 -4.23 2.81
C PHE A 6 -5.03 -4.38 2.43
N ASP A 7 -4.76 -4.89 1.22
CA ASP A 7 -3.42 -5.16 0.72
C ASP A 7 -3.10 -4.27 -0.49
N ASN A 8 -1.83 -3.87 -0.62
CA ASN A 8 -1.35 -2.99 -1.68
C ASN A 8 0.08 -3.36 -2.14
N ALA A 9 0.63 -2.65 -3.11
CA ALA A 9 2.03 -2.75 -3.50
C ALA A 9 2.49 -1.42 -4.10
N GLU A 10 3.76 -1.10 -3.91
CA GLU A 10 4.37 0.08 -4.55
C GLU A 10 4.25 0.00 -6.09
N ALA A 11 4.30 -1.20 -6.67
CA ALA A 11 4.19 -1.43 -8.11
C ALA A 11 2.76 -1.25 -8.67
N TYR A 12 1.73 -1.23 -7.81
CA TYR A 12 0.35 -1.13 -8.27
C TYR A 12 0.07 0.29 -8.77
N ALA A 13 -0.03 0.41 -10.10
CA ALA A 13 -0.20 1.69 -10.79
C ALA A 13 0.86 2.73 -10.39
N ASP A 14 2.13 2.29 -10.25
CA ASP A 14 3.26 3.16 -9.92
C ASP A 14 3.02 3.99 -8.63
N GLY A 15 2.49 3.34 -7.59
CA GLY A 15 2.16 3.94 -6.30
C GLY A 15 0.79 4.65 -6.22
N GLU A 16 0.07 4.87 -7.33
CA GLU A 16 -1.23 5.57 -7.26
C GLU A 16 -2.28 4.75 -6.50
N ALA A 17 -2.18 3.41 -6.51
CA ALA A 17 -3.08 2.56 -5.73
C ALA A 17 -2.99 2.84 -4.22
N GLU A 18 -1.78 3.06 -3.69
CA GLU A 18 -1.57 3.43 -2.28
C GLU A 18 -2.14 4.81 -1.97
N THR A 19 -1.94 5.76 -2.89
CA THR A 19 -2.50 7.11 -2.80
C THR A 19 -4.03 7.09 -2.75
N VAL A 20 -4.70 6.33 -3.64
CA VAL A 20 -6.16 6.21 -3.69
C VAL A 20 -6.70 5.56 -2.41
N MET A 21 -6.08 4.46 -1.95
CA MET A 21 -6.48 3.78 -0.72
C MET A 21 -6.40 4.72 0.49
N GLY A 22 -5.30 5.48 0.62
CA GLY A 22 -5.13 6.47 1.68
C GLY A 22 -6.21 7.57 1.66
N LYS A 23 -6.55 8.08 0.46
CA LYS A 23 -7.64 9.07 0.29
C LYS A 23 -8.99 8.50 0.74
N VAL A 24 -9.30 7.25 0.39
CA VAL A 24 -10.55 6.58 0.78
C VAL A 24 -10.62 6.36 2.28
N ILE A 25 -9.57 5.80 2.89
CA ILE A 25 -9.52 5.57 4.35
C ILE A 25 -9.69 6.89 5.11
N LYS A 26 -9.01 7.95 4.69
CA LYS A 26 -9.14 9.29 5.29
C LYS A 26 -10.56 9.85 5.17
N ARG A 27 -11.17 9.72 3.99
CA ARG A 27 -12.55 10.19 3.74
C ARG A 27 -13.60 9.38 4.52
N ALA A 28 -13.38 8.07 4.68
CA ALA A 28 -14.30 7.18 5.38
C ALA A 28 -14.30 7.40 6.90
N GLY A 29 -13.25 8.01 7.46
CA GLY A 29 -13.16 8.32 8.88
C GLY A 29 -13.02 7.07 9.76
N TRP A 30 -12.56 5.95 9.21
CA TRP A 30 -12.35 4.73 9.96
C TRP A 30 -11.23 4.92 10.99
N LYS A 31 -11.41 4.35 12.19
CA LYS A 31 -10.35 4.34 13.18
C LYS A 31 -9.20 3.48 12.67
N ARG A 32 -7.98 3.97 12.79
CA ARG A 32 -6.79 3.21 12.37
C ARG A 32 -6.68 1.87 13.10
N SER A 33 -7.14 1.77 14.35
CA SER A 33 -7.16 0.53 15.14
C SER A 33 -7.99 -0.59 14.53
N ASP A 34 -8.95 -0.25 13.66
CA ASP A 34 -9.93 -1.21 13.14
C ASP A 34 -9.46 -1.82 11.81
N LEU A 35 -8.29 -1.39 11.30
CA LEU A 35 -7.78 -1.74 9.97
C LEU A 35 -6.46 -2.53 10.05
N VAL A 36 -6.36 -3.55 9.20
CA VAL A 36 -5.11 -4.23 8.87
C VAL A 36 -4.72 -3.80 7.46
N ILE A 37 -3.58 -3.13 7.32
CA ILE A 37 -3.09 -2.61 6.05
C ILE A 37 -1.72 -3.24 5.79
N SER A 38 -1.57 -3.89 4.64
CA SER A 38 -0.30 -4.42 4.15
C SER A 38 0.10 -3.77 2.83
N THR A 39 1.40 -3.72 2.56
CA THR A 39 1.92 -3.38 1.24
C THR A 39 3.09 -4.31 0.89
N LYS A 40 3.32 -4.49 -0.41
CA LYS A 40 4.36 -5.36 -0.97
C LYS A 40 5.43 -4.49 -1.64
N ILE A 41 6.68 -4.80 -1.34
CA ILE A 41 7.87 -4.13 -1.88
C ILE A 41 8.62 -5.13 -2.77
N PHE A 42 9.07 -4.67 -3.94
CA PHE A 42 10.05 -5.31 -4.81
C PHE A 42 10.47 -4.40 -5.99
N TRP A 43 9.58 -3.56 -6.53
CA TRP A 43 9.79 -2.80 -7.78
C TRP A 43 9.62 -1.29 -7.52
N GLY A 44 10.47 -0.70 -6.70
CA GLY A 44 10.33 0.67 -6.20
C GLY A 44 10.95 1.77 -7.08
N GLY A 45 11.70 1.44 -8.12
CA GLY A 45 12.33 2.45 -8.96
C GLY A 45 13.35 1.92 -9.98
N LYS A 46 14.08 2.85 -10.60
CA LYS A 46 15.03 2.56 -11.69
C LYS A 46 16.49 2.51 -11.22
N GLY A 47 16.77 2.93 -10.00
CA GLY A 47 18.10 2.91 -9.42
C GLY A 47 18.56 1.47 -9.11
N PRO A 48 19.89 1.26 -9.01
CA PRO A 48 20.47 -0.06 -8.79
C PRO A 48 20.08 -0.70 -7.44
N ASN A 49 19.52 0.08 -6.51
CA ASN A 49 19.07 -0.39 -5.20
C ASN A 49 17.55 -0.25 -5.02
N ASP A 50 16.81 0.12 -6.07
CA ASP A 50 15.38 0.41 -5.96
C ASP A 50 14.51 -0.82 -6.29
N THR A 51 15.12 -1.96 -6.66
CA THR A 51 14.41 -3.21 -6.99
C THR A 51 15.04 -4.40 -6.27
N GLY A 52 14.21 -5.37 -5.88
CA GLY A 52 14.60 -6.57 -5.15
C GLY A 52 14.48 -6.43 -3.64
N LEU A 53 14.75 -7.51 -2.92
CA LEU A 53 14.66 -7.59 -1.45
C LEU A 53 16.00 -8.03 -0.81
N SER A 54 17.09 -7.89 -1.55
CA SER A 54 18.40 -8.44 -1.19
C SER A 54 19.55 -7.56 -1.68
N ARG A 55 20.67 -7.68 -0.98
CA ARG A 55 22.02 -7.62 -1.55
C ARG A 55 22.77 -8.86 -1.10
#